data_AF-A0A815SB47-F1
#
_entry.id   AF-A0A815SB47-F1
#
_cell.length_a   1.000
_cell.length_b   1.000
_cell.length_c   1.000
_cell.angle_alpha   90.00
_cell.angle_beta   90.00
_cell.angle_gamma   90.00
#
_symmetry.space_group_name_H-M   'P 1'
#
loop_
_entity.id
_entity.type
_entity.pdbx_description
1 polymer ?
#
loop_
_entity_poly.entity_id
_entity_poly.type
_entity_poly.pdbx_seq_one_letter_code
_entity_poly.pdbx_strand_id
1 'polypeptide(L)'
;MANRTAIGVDLGTTYSCVAAFQNGKVEIIANEHGNRRTPSYIAFNKSSRLIGDEAKSQVALNPNNTIFNVKRLVDRKFDDPTVQNDMKHWPFKVTSDGDKLKFQVEYKNETKLLTPIEILSMILT
;
A
#
# COMPACT_ATOMS: atom_id res chain seq x y z
N MET A 1 19.23 -21.78 17.47
CA MET A 1 18.00 -20.97 17.41
C MET A 1 18.26 -19.81 16.47
N ALA A 2 17.38 -19.51 15.51
CA ALA A 2 17.51 -18.28 14.73
C ALA A 2 17.29 -17.09 15.68
N ASN A 3 18.28 -16.20 15.79
CA ASN A 3 18.14 -15.00 16.60
C ASN A 3 17.19 -14.04 15.87
N ARG A 4 15.91 -14.07 16.23
CA ARG A 4 14.86 -13.25 15.61
C ARG A 4 14.80 -11.91 16.32
N THR A 5 15.35 -10.87 15.69
CA THR A 5 15.16 -9.49 16.15
C THR A 5 13.73 -9.04 15.82
N ALA A 6 13.00 -8.54 16.80
CA ALA A 6 11.72 -7.88 16.55
C ALA A 6 11.92 -6.58 15.75
N ILE A 7 10.96 -6.26 14.88
CA ILE A 7 10.93 -5.01 14.13
C ILE A 7 9.74 -4.15 14.57
N GLY A 8 9.93 -2.84 14.52
CA GLY A 8 8.86 -1.85 14.61
C GLY A 8 8.52 -1.34 13.22
N VAL A 9 7.24 -1.32 12.87
CA VAL A 9 6.77 -0.81 11.57
C VAL A 9 5.82 0.36 11.82
N ASP A 10 6.14 1.50 11.22
CA ASP A 10 5.18 2.59 11.03
C ASP A 10 4.55 2.45 9.64
N LEU A 11 3.31 1.99 9.61
CA LEU A 11 2.50 1.89 8.40
C LEU A 11 1.75 3.20 8.20
N GLY A 12 2.38 4.21 7.60
CA GLY A 12 1.79 5.52 7.35
C GLY A 12 0.89 5.58 6.10
N THR A 13 0.23 6.72 5.90
CA THR A 13 -0.68 6.92 4.76
C THR A 13 0.05 7.09 3.44
N THR A 14 1.15 7.84 3.44
CA THR A 14 1.93 8.19 2.24
C THR A 14 3.27 7.47 2.21
N TYR A 15 3.86 7.25 3.37
CA TYR A 15 5.14 6.57 3.55
C TYR A 15 5.06 5.61 4.72
N SER A 16 5.82 4.53 4.66
CA SER A 16 6.04 3.58 5.73
C SER A 16 7.53 3.53 6.09
N CYS A 17 7.81 3.09 7.31
CA CYS A 17 9.15 3.01 7.87
C CYS A 17 9.28 1.73 8.69
N VAL A 18 10.47 1.13 8.69
CA VAL A 18 10.78 -0.04 9.52
C VAL A 18 12.07 0.21 10.29
N ALA A 19 12.04 -0.17 11.56
CA ALA A 19 13.13 -0.02 12.50
C ALA A 19 13.37 -1.31 13.28
N ALA A 20 14.60 -1.53 13.73
CA ALA A 20 14.94 -2.62 14.63
C ALA A 20 15.77 -2.09 15.80
N PHE A 21 15.57 -2.66 16.99
CA PHE A 21 16.46 -2.40 18.13
C PHE A 21 17.54 -3.47 18.16
N GLN A 22 18.78 -3.08 17.83
CA GLN A 22 19.93 -3.98 17.76
C GLN A 22 21.15 -3.30 18.36
N ASN A 23 21.99 -4.07 19.05
CA ASN A 23 23.25 -3.56 19.63
C ASN A 23 23.07 -2.32 20.52
N GLY A 24 21.99 -2.27 21.31
CA GLY A 24 21.72 -1.19 22.25
C GLY A 24 21.20 0.12 21.64
N LYS A 25 20.85 0.14 20.35
CA LYS A 25 20.32 1.33 19.66
C LYS A 25 19.19 0.97 18.69
N VAL A 26 18.39 1.98 18.35
CA VAL A 26 17.39 1.89 17.28
C VAL A 26 18.07 2.15 15.94
N GLU A 27 17.88 1.26 14.98
CA GLU A 27 18.33 1.42 13.60
C GLU A 27 17.13 1.52 12.67
N ILE A 28 17.05 2.61 11.90
CA ILE A 28 16.08 2.75 10.80
C ILE A 28 16.66 2.07 9.57
N ILE A 29 15.94 1.08 9.05
CA ILE A 29 16.40 0.24 7.95
C ILE A 29 16.15 0.98 6.64
N ALA A 30 17.18 1.10 5.80
CA ALA A 30 17.04 1.62 4.46
C ALA A 30 16.49 0.53 3.52
N ASN A 31 15.63 0.91 2.57
CA ASN A 31 15.19 0.01 1.52
C ASN A 31 16.31 -0.20 0.46
N GLU A 32 16.03 -1.01 -0.56
CA GLU A 32 16.98 -1.33 -1.63
C GLU A 32 17.50 -0.12 -2.42
N HIS A 33 16.81 1.02 -2.35
CA HIS A 33 17.21 2.28 -2.95
C HIS A 33 17.97 3.21 -1.99
N GLY A 34 18.24 2.77 -0.75
CA GLY A 34 18.90 3.57 0.28
C GLY A 34 17.97 4.53 1.03
N ASN A 35 16.67 4.51 0.75
CA ASN A 35 15.69 5.38 1.41
C ASN A 35 15.27 4.79 2.77
N ARG A 36 15.23 5.64 3.81
CA ARG A 36 14.75 5.26 5.16
C ARG A 36 13.22 5.35 5.33
N ARG A 37 12.51 5.70 4.27
CA ARG A 37 11.05 5.72 4.20
C ARG A 37 10.66 5.21 2.82
N THR A 38 9.75 4.25 2.78
CA THR A 38 9.25 3.65 1.54
C THR A 38 7.86 4.22 1.27
N PRO A 39 7.54 4.71 0.06
CA PRO A 39 6.18 5.13 -0.27
C PRO A 39 5.15 4.03 0.01
N SER A 40 3.98 4.38 0.56
CA SER A 40 2.86 3.45 0.76
C SER A 40 2.05 3.29 -0.53
N TYR A 41 2.74 2.84 -1.57
CA TYR A 41 2.22 2.67 -2.93
C TYR A 41 2.33 1.20 -3.32
N ILE A 42 1.34 0.73 -4.08
CA ILE A 42 1.40 -0.57 -4.74
C ILE A 42 0.87 -0.43 -6.16
N ALA A 43 1.58 -1.01 -7.12
CA ALA A 43 1.16 -1.01 -8.52
C ALA A 43 1.02 -2.44 -9.03
N PHE A 44 -0.05 -2.68 -9.78
CA PHE A 44 -0.32 -3.95 -10.43
C PHE A 44 -0.07 -3.82 -11.93
N ASN A 45 0.65 -4.78 -12.49
CA ASN A 45 0.90 -4.86 -13.92
C ASN A 45 0.61 -6.30 -14.44
N LYS A 46 0.96 -6.58 -15.70
CA LYS A 46 0.68 -7.89 -16.32
C LYS A 46 1.57 -9.03 -15.82
N SER A 47 2.72 -8.75 -15.20
CA SER A 47 3.72 -9.76 -14.81
C SER A 47 3.99 -9.78 -13.31
N SER A 48 4.11 -8.61 -12.69
CA SER A 48 4.56 -8.40 -11.33
C SER A 48 3.70 -7.36 -10.59
N ARG A 49 3.93 -7.32 -9.27
CA ARG A 49 3.40 -6.31 -8.37
C ARG A 49 4.58 -5.49 -7.89
N LEU A 50 4.52 -4.18 -8.06
CA LEU A 50 5.56 -3.24 -7.62
C LEU A 50 5.11 -2.60 -6.32
N ILE A 51 6.03 -2.34 -5.41
CA ILE A 51 5.76 -1.74 -4.09
C ILE A 51 6.71 -0.56 -3.89
N GLY A 52 6.28 0.46 -3.14
CA GLY A 52 7.19 1.50 -2.70
C GLY A 52 7.63 2.46 -3.81
N ASP A 53 8.93 2.68 -3.89
CA ASP A 53 9.54 3.63 -4.83
C ASP A 53 9.26 3.24 -6.29
N GLU A 54 9.34 1.94 -6.60
CA GLU A 54 9.03 1.43 -7.94
C GLU A 54 7.58 1.72 -8.33
N ALA A 55 6.61 1.40 -7.44
CA ALA A 55 5.20 1.67 -7.68
C ALA A 55 4.92 3.16 -7.89
N LYS A 56 5.53 4.02 -7.06
CA LYS A 56 5.37 5.47 -7.14
C LYS A 56 5.97 6.05 -8.42
N SER A 57 7.13 5.56 -8.86
CA SER A 57 7.83 6.11 -10.04
C SER A 57 7.04 5.95 -11.34
N GLN A 58 6.23 4.88 -11.45
CA GLN A 58 5.44 4.59 -12.65
C GLN A 58 3.98 5.06 -12.59
N VAL A 59 3.57 5.77 -11.52
CA VAL A 59 2.15 6.16 -11.34
C VAL A 59 1.58 6.96 -12.51
N ALA A 60 2.40 7.78 -13.17
CA ALA A 60 1.98 8.57 -14.32
C ALA A 60 1.67 7.69 -15.56
N LEU A 61 2.29 6.51 -15.67
CA LEU A 61 2.13 5.58 -16.78
C LEU A 61 1.03 4.54 -16.52
N ASN A 62 0.75 4.23 -15.25
CA ASN A 62 -0.25 3.23 -14.85
C ASN A 62 -1.12 3.72 -13.68
N PRO A 63 -1.81 4.86 -13.84
CA PRO A 63 -2.48 5.52 -12.72
C PRO A 63 -3.65 4.68 -12.17
N ASN A 64 -4.38 3.97 -13.04
CA ASN A 64 -5.58 3.23 -12.66
C ASN A 64 -5.30 1.95 -11.85
N ASN A 65 -4.08 1.40 -11.95
CA ASN A 65 -3.68 0.20 -11.22
C ASN A 65 -2.60 0.48 -10.17
N THR A 66 -2.40 1.74 -9.80
CA THR A 66 -1.47 2.16 -8.76
C THR A 66 -2.25 2.70 -7.57
N ILE A 67 -2.29 1.93 -6.49
CA ILE A 67 -3.09 2.21 -5.30
C ILE A 67 -2.22 2.89 -4.24
N PHE A 68 -2.75 3.95 -3.63
CA PHE A 68 -2.11 4.74 -2.57
C PHE A 68 -3.17 5.34 -1.62
N ASN A 69 -2.73 5.95 -0.51
CA ASN A 69 -3.60 6.54 0.53
C ASN A 69 -4.58 5.56 1.20
N VAL A 70 -4.26 4.26 1.20
CA VAL A 70 -5.16 3.19 1.65
C VAL A 70 -5.46 3.23 3.15
N LYS A 71 -4.51 3.69 3.98
CA LYS A 71 -4.63 3.70 5.45
C LYS A 71 -5.92 4.37 5.94
N ARG A 72 -6.38 5.42 5.25
CA ARG A 72 -7.59 6.17 5.62
C ARG A 72 -8.89 5.40 5.41
N LEU A 73 -8.83 4.32 4.64
CA LEU A 73 -9.99 3.50 4.22
C LEU A 73 -10.13 2.23 5.05
N VAL A 74 -9.21 1.96 5.97
CA VAL A 74 -9.35 0.87 6.93
C VAL A 74 -10.58 1.14 7.79
N ASP A 75 -11.42 0.12 7.95
CA ASP A 75 -12.69 0.14 8.68
C ASP A 75 -13.72 1.19 8.20
N ARG A 76 -13.52 1.77 7.01
CA ARG A 76 -14.53 2.62 6.37
C ARG A 76 -15.50 1.77 5.55
N LYS A 77 -16.75 2.23 5.49
CA LYS A 77 -17.75 1.70 4.56
C LYS A 77 -17.62 2.39 3.21
N PHE A 78 -18.09 1.73 2.16
CA PHE A 78 -18.10 2.31 0.82
C PHE A 78 -18.90 3.61 0.76
N ASP A 79 -20.04 3.68 1.44
CA ASP A 79 -20.96 4.83 1.44
C ASP A 79 -20.56 5.99 2.37
N ASP A 80 -19.44 5.87 3.09
CA ASP A 80 -18.94 6.94 3.96
C ASP A 80 -18.72 8.23 3.14
N PRO A 81 -19.29 9.38 3.55
CA PRO A 81 -19.16 10.63 2.79
C PRO A 81 -17.72 11.06 2.52
N THR A 82 -16.79 10.73 3.44
CA THR A 82 -15.37 11.02 3.26
C THR A 82 -14.74 10.14 2.18
N VAL A 83 -15.11 8.85 2.13
CA VAL A 83 -14.69 7.92 1.07
C VAL A 83 -15.24 8.36 -0.28
N GLN A 84 -16.54 8.69 -0.35
CA GLN A 84 -17.18 9.17 -1.58
C GLN A 84 -16.55 10.47 -2.08
N ASN A 85 -16.12 11.35 -1.19
CA ASN A 85 -15.41 12.57 -1.58
C ASN A 85 -13.99 12.29 -2.05
N ASP A 86 -13.23 11.47 -1.32
CA ASP A 86 -11.84 11.13 -1.67
C ASP A 86 -11.77 10.37 -3.01
N MET A 87 -12.73 9.51 -3.31
CA MET A 87 -12.83 8.77 -4.59
C MET A 87 -12.88 9.67 -5.82
N LYS A 88 -13.34 10.91 -5.70
CA LYS A 88 -13.36 11.88 -6.82
C LYS A 88 -11.97 12.33 -7.24
N HIS A 89 -10.98 12.12 -6.37
CA HIS A 89 -9.61 12.58 -6.57
C HIS A 89 -8.64 11.45 -6.90
N TRP A 90 -9.09 10.20 -6.90
CA TRP A 90 -8.25 9.05 -7.22
C TRP A 90 -8.39 8.63 -8.68
N PRO A 91 -7.29 8.20 -9.32
CA PRO A 91 -7.34 7.67 -10.67
C PRO A 91 -7.81 6.20 -10.72
N PHE A 92 -7.70 5.48 -9.61
CA PHE A 92 -8.06 4.06 -9.52
C PHE A 92 -9.52 3.87 -9.12
N LYS A 93 -10.06 2.71 -9.47
CA LYS A 93 -11.48 2.39 -9.24
C LYS A 93 -11.67 1.74 -7.87
N VAL A 94 -12.58 2.29 -7.09
CA VAL A 94 -13.10 1.69 -5.85
C VAL A 94 -14.53 1.23 -6.12
N THR A 95 -14.84 0.00 -5.74
CA THR A 95 -16.16 -0.63 -5.90
C THR A 95 -16.72 -1.07 -4.55
N SER A 96 -18.03 -1.31 -4.52
CA SER A 96 -18.74 -1.84 -3.37
C SER A 96 -19.00 -3.34 -3.56
N ASP A 97 -18.84 -4.11 -2.49
CA ASP A 97 -19.32 -5.47 -2.35
C ASP A 97 -20.13 -5.55 -1.05
N GLY A 98 -21.44 -5.30 -1.15
CA GLY A 98 -22.26 -4.90 0.00
C GLY A 98 -21.76 -3.57 0.57
N ASP A 99 -21.54 -3.50 1.88
CA ASP A 99 -21.00 -2.32 2.58
C ASP A 99 -19.46 -2.20 2.48
N LYS A 100 -18.78 -3.22 1.96
CA LYS A 100 -17.30 -3.28 1.94
C LYS A 100 -16.75 -2.61 0.71
N LEU A 101 -15.83 -1.66 0.89
CA LEU A 101 -15.09 -1.06 -0.21
C LEU A 101 -13.94 -1.98 -0.67
N LYS A 102 -13.77 -2.09 -1.99
CA LYS A 102 -12.70 -2.85 -2.63
C LYS A 102 -12.07 -2.03 -3.75
N PHE A 103 -10.77 -2.21 -3.98
CA PHE A 103 -10.08 -1.67 -5.15
C PHE A 103 -10.21 -2.65 -6.29
N GLN A 104 -10.63 -2.17 -7.45
CA GLN A 104 -10.61 -2.93 -8.70
C GLN A 104 -9.32 -2.61 -9.46
N VAL A 105 -8.48 -3.62 -9.67
CA VAL A 105 -7.22 -3.50 -10.41
C VAL A 105 -7.10 -4.61 -11.45
N GLU A 106 -6.36 -4.34 -12.53
CA GLU A 106 -5.96 -5.35 -13.51
C GLU A 106 -4.58 -5.90 -13.14
N TYR A 107 -4.53 -7.20 -12.83
CA TYR A 107 -3.29 -7.89 -12.46
C TYR A 107 -3.19 -9.20 -13.21
N LYS A 108 -2.08 -9.43 -13.93
CA LYS A 108 -1.89 -10.64 -14.77
C LYS A 108 -3.02 -10.90 -15.77
N ASN A 109 -3.54 -9.83 -16.38
CA ASN A 109 -4.68 -9.84 -17.31
C ASN A 109 -6.00 -10.33 -16.69
N GLU A 110 -6.12 -10.27 -15.36
CA GLU A 110 -7.36 -10.56 -14.64
C GLU A 110 -7.76 -9.35 -13.78
N THR A 111 -9.05 -9.05 -13.78
CA THR A 111 -9.62 -8.12 -12.81
C THR A 111 -9.57 -8.74 -11.41
N LYS A 112 -8.94 -8.04 -10.47
CA LYS A 112 -8.91 -8.38 -9.04
C LYS A 112 -9.65 -7.34 -8.22
N LEU A 113 -10.34 -7.82 -7.18
CA LEU A 113 -10.98 -6.99 -6.17
C LEU A 113 -10.26 -7.21 -4.84
N LEU A 114 -9.62 -6.16 -4.33
CA LEU A 114 -8.78 -6.23 -3.13
C LEU A 114 -9.31 -5.28 -2.06
N THR A 115 -9.31 -5.73 -0.81
CA THR A 115 -9.68 -4.92 0.35
C THR A 115 -8.53 -3.98 0.76
N PRO A 116 -8.81 -2.91 1.52
CA PRO A 116 -7.77 -2.07 2.14
C PRO A 116 -6.76 -2.87 2.95
N ILE A 117 -7.20 -3.88 3.69
CA ILE A 117 -6.32 -4.71 4.52
C ILE A 117 -5.38 -5.54 3.64
N GLU A 118 -5.88 -6.14 2.55
CA GLU A 118 -5.02 -6.89 1.62
C GLU A 118 -3.96 -5.97 0.98
N ILE A 119 -4.33 -4.77 0.53
CA ILE A 119 -3.38 -3.81 -0.03
C ILE A 119 -2.31 -3.41 1.01
N LEU A 120 -2.73 -3.09 2.24
CA LEU A 120 -1.79 -2.76 3.32
C LEU A 120 -0.90 -3.94 3.69
N SER A 121 -1.42 -5.17 3.67
CA SER A 121 -0.63 -6.38 3.94
C SER A 121 0.49 -6.56 2.93
N MET A 122 0.26 -6.21 1.66
CA MET A 122 1.27 -6.28 0.61
C MET A 122 2.35 -5.19 0.77
N ILE A 123 2.07 -4.09 1.49
CA ILE A 123 3.09 -3.07 1.83
C ILE A 123 3.98 -3.57 2.99
N LEU A 124 3.49 -4.51 3.80
CA LEU A 124 4.21 -5.07 4.94
C LEU A 124 5.11 -6.27 4.59
N THR A 125 5.09 -6.77 3.35
CA THR A 125 5.89 -7.91 2.87
C THR A 125 7.16 -7.47 2.20
#